data_AF-A0A522AAF0-F1
#
_entry.id   AF-A0A522AAF0-F1
#
_cell.length_a   1.000
_cell.length_b   1.000
_cell.length_c   1.000
_cell.angle_alpha   90.00
_cell.angle_beta   90.00
_cell.angle_gamma   90.00
#
_symmetry.space_group_name_H-M   'P 1'
#
loop_
_entity.id
_entity.type
_entity.pdbx_description
1 polymer ?
#
loop_
_entity_poly.entity_id
_entity_poly.type
_entity_poly.pdbx_seq_one_letter_code
_entity_poly.pdbx_strand_id
1 'polypeptide(L)'
;PVHADGLEHLVIWRLPFKVVLPARHPLAKKRAFELADLRGEDFVFCTRESHPGFYDQFFHQCANAGFHPRVVVEVGGYPSNMLGLVSVGLGVSVLPHFEQAERIRGIVWRPLVKPKATIEFGLIWRRNRASRVLEEFLALAARMFPIEQPDNGGLV
;
A
#
# COMPACT_ATOMS: atom_id res chain seq x y z
N PRO A 1 -6.75 9.22 -5.42
CA PRO A 1 -7.88 9.15 -6.38
C PRO A 1 -7.50 9.81 -7.71
N VAL A 2 -8.02 9.33 -8.84
CA VAL A 2 -7.79 9.97 -10.14
C VAL A 2 -8.61 11.27 -10.17
N HIS A 3 -7.92 12.41 -10.28
CA HIS A 3 -8.57 13.70 -10.55
C HIS A 3 -8.75 13.82 -12.07
N ALA A 4 -9.98 13.65 -12.54
CA ALA A 4 -10.32 13.87 -13.94
C ALA A 4 -11.51 14.83 -14.02
N ASP A 5 -11.48 15.71 -15.02
CA ASP A 5 -12.52 16.72 -15.20
C ASP A 5 -13.90 16.10 -15.39
N GLY A 6 -14.91 16.72 -14.77
CA GLY A 6 -16.28 16.23 -14.78
C GLY A 6 -16.54 15.02 -13.87
N LEU A 7 -15.54 14.54 -13.12
CA LEU A 7 -15.72 13.54 -12.08
C LEU A 7 -15.64 14.15 -10.67
N GLU A 8 -16.32 13.50 -9.75
CA GLU A 8 -16.24 13.68 -8.32
C GLU A 8 -15.90 12.35 -7.66
N HIS A 9 -15.36 12.40 -6.44
CA HIS A 9 -14.97 11.21 -5.72
C HIS A 9 -15.17 11.36 -4.21
N LEU A 10 -15.32 10.22 -3.55
CA LEU A 10 -15.36 10.08 -2.11
C LEU A 10 -14.38 8.97 -1.73
N VAL A 11 -13.34 9.30 -0.98
CA VAL A 11 -12.49 8.27 -0.37
C VAL A 11 -13.31 7.58 0.70
N ILE A 12 -13.24 6.24 0.75
CA ILE A 12 -13.90 5.42 1.76
C ILE A 12 -12.91 4.59 2.57
N TRP A 13 -11.68 4.40 2.07
CA TRP A 13 -10.66 3.67 2.81
C TRP A 13 -9.26 4.16 2.45
N ARG A 14 -8.37 4.18 3.43
CA ARG A 14 -6.94 4.41 3.27
C ARG A 14 -6.17 3.25 3.87
N LEU A 15 -5.27 2.66 3.11
CA LEU A 15 -4.36 1.64 3.61
C LEU A 15 -2.93 2.19 3.61
N PRO A 16 -2.22 2.16 4.76
CA PRO A 16 -0.82 2.53 4.80
C PRO A 16 0.02 1.47 4.10
N PHE A 17 1.09 1.90 3.43
CA PHE A 17 2.14 0.98 3.02
C PHE A 17 2.98 0.59 4.24
N LYS A 18 3.29 -0.70 4.33
CA LYS A 18 4.19 -1.27 5.33
C LYS A 18 5.23 -2.13 4.63
N VAL A 19 6.39 -2.28 5.28
CA VAL A 19 7.40 -3.25 4.88
C VAL A 19 6.95 -4.62 5.36
N VAL A 20 7.04 -5.62 4.48
CA VAL A 20 6.80 -7.02 4.80
C VAL A 20 8.06 -7.82 4.58
N LEU A 21 8.43 -8.59 5.60
CA LEU A 21 9.69 -9.33 5.66
C LEU A 21 9.41 -10.78 6.09
N PRO A 22 10.27 -11.74 5.73
CA PRO A 22 10.29 -13.03 6.40
C PRO A 22 10.51 -12.84 7.91
N ALA A 23 9.81 -13.59 8.76
CA ALA A 23 9.90 -13.44 10.22
C ALA A 23 11.31 -13.71 10.77
N ARG A 24 12.12 -14.49 10.04
CA ARG A 24 13.52 -14.80 10.36
C ARG A 24 14.54 -13.87 9.71
N HIS A 25 14.09 -12.86 8.95
CA HIS A 25 14.96 -11.92 8.27
C HIS A 25 15.80 -11.11 9.28
N PRO A 26 17.09 -10.82 9.04
CA PRO A 26 17.91 -10.03 9.96
C PRO A 26 17.29 -8.68 10.35
N LEU A 27 16.65 -8.01 9.38
CA LEU A 27 15.97 -6.74 9.59
C LEU A 27 14.60 -6.86 10.31
N ALA A 28 14.06 -8.07 10.51
CA ALA A 28 12.74 -8.27 11.13
C ALA A 28 12.63 -7.67 12.55
N LYS A 29 13.75 -7.51 13.25
CA LYS A 29 13.80 -6.90 14.60
C LYS A 29 13.69 -5.37 14.58
N LYS A 30 13.96 -4.72 13.45
CA LYS A 30 13.80 -3.26 13.31
C LYS A 30 12.31 -2.91 13.39
N ARG A 31 11.97 -1.90 14.21
CA ARG A 31 10.58 -1.57 14.55
C ARG A 31 9.87 -0.69 13.53
N ALA A 32 10.61 0.09 12.75
CA ALA A 32 10.09 0.98 11.71
C ALA A 32 11.19 1.22 10.66
N PHE A 33 10.78 1.46 9.42
CA PHE A 33 11.68 1.54 8.26
C PHE A 33 11.52 2.87 7.53
N GLU A 34 12.64 3.43 7.10
CA GLU A 34 12.69 4.28 5.92
C GLU A 34 12.94 3.39 4.69
N LEU A 35 12.48 3.82 3.51
CA LEU A 35 12.65 3.04 2.29
C LEU A 35 14.14 2.77 1.98
N ALA A 36 15.01 3.72 2.33
CA ALA A 36 16.47 3.59 2.20
C ALA A 36 17.08 2.47 3.07
N ASP A 37 16.39 2.02 4.13
CA ASP A 37 16.83 0.89 4.95
C ASP A 37 16.77 -0.44 4.20
N LEU A 38 16.01 -0.51 3.11
CA LEU A 38 15.87 -1.70 2.26
C LEU A 38 16.90 -1.72 1.12
N ARG A 39 17.87 -0.80 1.14
CA ARG A 39 18.96 -0.79 0.16
C ARG A 39 19.77 -2.08 0.28
N GLY A 40 19.92 -2.76 -0.85
CA GLY A 40 20.68 -4.01 -0.95
C GLY A 40 19.86 -5.27 -0.65
N GLU A 41 18.59 -5.12 -0.28
CA GLU A 41 17.69 -6.25 -0.09
C GLU A 41 17.13 -6.78 -1.42
N ASP A 42 16.78 -8.07 -1.41
CA ASP A 42 16.07 -8.72 -2.51
C ASP A 42 14.58 -8.44 -2.44
N PHE A 43 13.98 -8.03 -3.55
CA PHE A 43 12.56 -7.72 -3.62
C PHE A 43 11.78 -8.82 -4.33
N VAL A 44 10.67 -9.22 -3.69
CA VAL A 44 9.53 -9.85 -4.37
C VAL A 44 8.55 -8.74 -4.71
N PHE A 45 8.26 -8.57 -6.00
CA PHE A 45 7.44 -7.45 -6.44
C PHE A 45 6.43 -7.83 -7.54
N CYS A 46 5.48 -6.94 -7.84
CA CYS A 46 4.53 -7.19 -8.92
C CYS A 46 5.16 -6.90 -10.28
N THR A 47 4.64 -7.53 -11.34
CA THR A 47 5.01 -7.11 -12.71
C THR A 47 4.46 -5.72 -13.01
N ARG A 48 5.16 -4.97 -13.87
CA ARG A 48 4.72 -3.63 -14.28
C ARG A 48 3.40 -3.67 -15.06
N GLU A 49 3.14 -4.73 -15.84
CA GLU A 49 1.89 -4.90 -16.59
C GLU A 49 0.68 -5.06 -15.67
N SER A 50 0.86 -5.74 -14.53
CA SER A 50 -0.22 -5.99 -13.59
C SER A 50 -0.61 -4.72 -12.81
N HIS A 51 0.38 -3.90 -12.46
CA HIS A 51 0.17 -2.71 -11.63
C HIS A 51 1.11 -1.55 -12.00
N PRO A 52 0.94 -0.93 -13.18
CA PRO A 52 1.91 0.03 -13.71
C PRO A 52 2.11 1.24 -12.79
N GLY A 53 1.02 1.82 -12.26
CA GLY A 53 1.11 2.98 -11.38
C GLY A 53 1.80 2.69 -10.04
N PHE A 54 1.51 1.54 -9.43
CA PHE A 54 2.16 1.13 -8.19
C PHE A 54 3.64 0.81 -8.43
N TYR A 55 3.94 0.13 -9.54
CA TYR A 55 5.30 -0.22 -9.93
C TYR A 55 6.16 1.03 -10.13
N ASP A 56 5.70 1.94 -10.99
CA ASP A 56 6.44 3.15 -11.33
C ASP A 56 6.64 4.05 -10.10
N GLN A 57 5.61 4.18 -9.26
CA GLN A 57 5.70 4.96 -8.03
C GLN A 57 6.71 4.35 -7.05
N PHE A 58 6.70 3.03 -6.86
CA PHE A 58 7.65 2.36 -5.97
C PHE A 58 9.09 2.55 -6.43
N PHE A 59 9.38 2.28 -7.70
CA PHE A 59 10.72 2.44 -8.27
C PHE A 59 11.21 3.90 -8.21
N HIS A 60 10.33 4.85 -8.48
CA HIS A 60 10.63 6.27 -8.34
C HIS A 60 10.95 6.65 -6.88
N GLN A 61 10.20 6.13 -5.91
CA GLN A 61 10.49 6.39 -4.48
C GLN A 61 11.81 5.74 -4.04
N CYS A 62 12.15 4.55 -4.52
CA CYS A 62 13.45 3.94 -4.27
C CYS A 62 14.59 4.81 -4.84
N ALA A 63 14.43 5.30 -6.07
CA ALA A 63 15.41 6.19 -6.69
C ALA A 63 15.59 7.48 -5.88
N ASN A 64 14.51 8.10 -5.40
CA ASN A 64 14.56 9.26 -4.51
C ASN A 64 15.21 8.95 -3.15
N ALA A 65 15.08 7.72 -2.66
CA ALA A 65 15.77 7.22 -1.48
C ALA A 65 17.23 6.84 -1.75
N GLY A 66 17.72 7.01 -2.99
CA GLY A 66 19.11 6.78 -3.38
C GLY A 66 19.46 5.31 -3.57
N PHE A 67 18.54 4.48 -4.08
CA PHE A 67 18.86 3.12 -4.53
C PHE A 67 17.92 2.63 -5.63
N HIS A 68 18.33 1.57 -6.34
CA HIS A 68 17.47 0.84 -7.26
C HIS A 68 17.17 -0.53 -6.65
N PRO A 69 15.89 -0.94 -6.52
CA PRO A 69 15.55 -2.21 -5.89
C PRO A 69 15.97 -3.39 -6.77
N ARG A 70 16.53 -4.45 -6.17
CA ARG A 70 16.85 -5.69 -6.88
C ARG A 70 15.66 -6.63 -6.82
N VAL A 71 14.83 -6.63 -7.87
CA VAL A 71 13.67 -7.53 -7.94
C VAL A 71 14.13 -8.92 -8.40
N VAL A 72 14.04 -9.91 -7.52
CA VAL A 72 14.46 -11.29 -7.79
C VAL A 72 13.31 -12.20 -8.21
N VAL A 73 12.08 -11.83 -7.86
CA VAL A 73 10.86 -12.50 -8.29
C VAL A 73 9.78 -11.49 -8.60
N GLU A 74 9.20 -11.60 -9.79
CA GLU A 74 8.02 -10.85 -10.18
C GLU A 74 6.77 -11.72 -10.11
N VAL A 75 5.66 -11.12 -9.66
CA VAL A 75 4.38 -11.79 -9.45
C VAL A 75 3.28 -11.06 -10.20
N GLY A 76 2.55 -11.78 -11.05
CA GLY A 76 1.35 -11.27 -11.71
C GLY A 76 0.09 -11.34 -10.83
N GLY A 77 -0.94 -10.60 -11.22
CA GLY A 77 -2.21 -10.58 -10.49
C GLY A 77 -2.11 -9.81 -9.17
N TYR A 78 -2.94 -10.14 -8.17
CA TYR A 78 -3.11 -9.32 -6.96
C TYR A 78 -1.85 -9.20 -6.09
N PRO A 79 -1.59 -8.03 -5.45
CA PRO A 79 -0.37 -7.82 -4.65
C PRO A 79 -0.22 -8.78 -3.46
N SER A 80 -1.33 -9.30 -2.94
CA SER A 80 -1.32 -10.31 -1.86
C SER A 80 -0.58 -11.59 -2.23
N ASN A 81 -0.44 -11.91 -3.53
CA ASN A 81 0.27 -13.10 -3.99
C ASN A 81 1.76 -13.07 -3.61
N MET A 82 2.34 -11.88 -3.42
CA MET A 82 3.73 -11.72 -2.99
C MET A 82 3.95 -12.20 -1.54
N LEU A 83 2.93 -12.18 -0.69
CA LEU A 83 3.06 -12.51 0.74
C LEU A 83 3.52 -13.96 0.96
N GLY A 84 3.05 -14.90 0.13
CA GLY A 84 3.48 -16.29 0.20
C GLY A 84 4.97 -16.45 -0.11
N LEU A 85 5.47 -15.74 -1.12
CA LEU A 85 6.88 -15.78 -1.52
C LEU A 85 7.80 -15.09 -0.50
N VAL A 86 7.34 -13.99 0.09
CA VAL A 86 8.03 -13.36 1.23
C VAL A 86 8.06 -14.32 2.43
N SER A 87 6.97 -15.04 2.70
CA SER A 87 6.91 -15.97 3.85
C SER A 87 7.94 -17.10 3.80
N VAL A 88 8.35 -17.51 2.60
CA VAL A 88 9.37 -18.56 2.39
C VAL A 88 10.78 -18.00 2.20
N GLY A 89 10.98 -16.69 2.34
CA GLY A 89 12.32 -16.08 2.38
C GLY A 89 12.90 -15.65 1.03
N LEU A 90 12.12 -15.56 -0.05
CA LEU A 90 12.64 -15.15 -1.37
C LEU A 90 13.00 -13.67 -1.47
N GLY A 91 12.57 -12.86 -0.51
CA GLY A 91 12.88 -11.44 -0.45
C GLY A 91 11.92 -10.68 0.45
N VAL A 92 12.01 -9.36 0.38
CA VAL A 92 11.19 -8.38 1.08
C VAL A 92 10.18 -7.76 0.12
N SER A 93 9.18 -7.06 0.65
CA SER A 93 8.31 -6.23 -0.17
C SER A 93 7.78 -5.03 0.61
N VAL A 94 7.21 -4.06 -0.10
CA VAL A 94 6.50 -2.91 0.47
C VAL A 94 5.10 -2.92 -0.10
N LEU A 95 4.08 -3.16 0.73
CA LEU A 95 2.71 -3.40 0.27
C LEU A 95 1.70 -2.62 1.10
N PRO A 96 0.52 -2.30 0.54
CA PRO A 96 -0.61 -1.83 1.33
C PRO A 96 -0.94 -2.88 2.39
N HIS A 97 -1.06 -2.43 3.64
CA HIS A 97 -1.38 -3.31 4.75
C HIS A 97 -2.88 -3.32 5.01
N PHE A 98 -3.44 -4.52 5.14
CA PHE A 98 -4.83 -4.79 5.54
C PHE A 98 -4.84 -5.90 6.58
N GLU A 99 -5.80 -5.88 7.50
CA GLU A 99 -5.83 -6.77 8.68
C GLU A 99 -5.78 -8.26 8.33
N GLN A 100 -6.46 -8.67 7.25
CA GLN A 100 -6.49 -10.06 6.84
C GLN A 100 -5.11 -10.57 6.42
N ALA A 101 -4.19 -9.68 6.01
CA ALA A 101 -2.82 -10.03 5.66
C ALA A 101 -1.98 -10.48 6.86
N GLU A 102 -2.39 -10.17 8.10
CA GLU A 102 -1.70 -10.63 9.32
C GLU A 102 -1.90 -12.12 9.58
N ARG A 103 -2.88 -12.76 8.92
CA ARG A 103 -3.12 -14.21 9.04
C ARG A 103 -2.05 -15.05 8.34
N ILE A 104 -1.26 -14.45 7.45
CA ILE A 104 -0.17 -15.15 6.77
C ILE A 104 0.97 -15.39 7.76
N ARG A 105 1.29 -16.67 8.00
CA ARG A 105 2.38 -17.06 8.91
C ARG A 105 3.74 -16.90 8.23
N GLY A 106 4.78 -16.73 9.05
CA GLY A 106 6.17 -16.67 8.55
C GLY A 106 6.60 -15.31 8.02
N ILE A 107 5.72 -14.29 8.06
CA ILE A 107 6.06 -12.90 7.74
C ILE A 107 5.90 -12.00 8.96
N VAL A 108 6.53 -10.84 8.91
CA VAL A 108 6.29 -9.72 9.83
C VAL A 108 6.04 -8.44 9.06
N TRP A 109 5.10 -7.65 9.54
CA TRP A 109 4.80 -6.31 9.04
C TRP A 109 5.50 -5.26 9.89
N ARG A 110 6.10 -4.27 9.24
CA ARG A 110 6.77 -3.13 9.89
C ARG A 110 6.35 -1.81 9.27
N PRO A 111 6.06 -0.78 10.06
CA PRO A 111 5.75 0.55 9.55
C PRO A 111 6.82 1.06 8.58
N LEU A 112 6.38 1.61 7.44
CA LEU A 112 7.19 2.45 6.58
C LEU A 112 6.93 3.91 6.97
N VAL A 113 7.91 4.55 7.60
CA VAL A 113 7.75 5.93 8.11
C VAL A 113 8.24 6.99 7.12
N LYS A 114 9.05 6.59 6.13
CA LYS A 114 9.56 7.50 5.10
C LYS A 114 9.82 6.77 3.76
N PRO A 115 9.20 7.18 2.65
CA PRO A 115 8.09 8.14 2.60
C PRO A 115 6.86 7.57 3.32
N LYS A 116 6.08 8.43 3.97
CA LYS A 116 4.72 8.04 4.40
C LYS A 116 3.89 7.90 3.12
N ALA A 117 3.46 6.68 2.84
CA ALA A 117 2.64 6.38 1.68
C ALA A 117 1.37 5.66 2.10
N THR A 118 0.26 6.02 1.47
CA THR A 118 -1.04 5.37 1.61
C THR A 118 -1.62 5.12 0.23
N ILE A 119 -2.36 4.03 0.06
CA ILE A 119 -3.26 3.86 -1.07
C ILE A 119 -4.68 4.22 -0.61
N GLU A 120 -5.42 4.89 -1.49
CA GLU A 120 -6.80 5.30 -1.22
C GLU A 120 -7.76 4.51 -2.09
N PHE A 121 -8.82 3.98 -1.47
CA PHE A 121 -9.96 3.39 -2.15
C PHE A 121 -11.13 4.36 -2.02
N GLY A 122 -11.83 4.57 -3.14
CA GLY A 122 -12.89 5.56 -3.20
C GLY A 122 -13.95 5.23 -4.24
N LEU A 123 -15.09 5.87 -4.07
CA LEU A 123 -16.17 5.92 -5.04
C LEU A 123 -15.91 7.08 -5.99
N ILE A 124 -16.23 6.91 -7.27
CA ILE A 124 -16.05 7.92 -8.31
C ILE A 124 -17.35 8.01 -9.12
N TRP A 125 -17.84 9.22 -9.36
CA TRP A 125 -19.04 9.47 -10.15
C TRP A 125 -18.90 10.71 -11.03
N ARG A 126 -19.83 10.90 -11.97
CA ARG A 126 -19.87 12.10 -12.82
C ARG A 126 -20.54 13.24 -12.06
N ARG A 127 -19.87 14.40 -12.01
CA ARG A 127 -20.37 15.62 -11.34
C ARG A 127 -21.80 15.99 -11.74
N ASN A 128 -22.10 15.92 -13.03
CA ASN A 128 -23.38 16.37 -13.58
C ASN A 128 -24.46 15.27 -13.62
N ARG A 129 -24.29 14.17 -12.86
CA ARG A 129 -25.30 13.10 -12.72
C ARG A 129 -25.61 12.85 -11.24
N ALA A 130 -25.99 13.91 -10.53
CA ALA A 130 -26.57 13.78 -9.20
C ALA A 130 -27.98 13.17 -9.30
N SER A 131 -28.22 12.13 -8.51
CA SER A 131 -29.55 11.55 -8.32
C SER A 131 -29.73 11.23 -6.84
N ARG A 132 -30.97 11.19 -6.35
CA ARG A 132 -31.23 10.86 -4.95
C ARG A 132 -30.66 9.49 -4.55
N VAL A 133 -30.66 8.52 -5.46
CA VAL A 133 -30.05 7.20 -5.22
C VAL A 133 -28.53 7.31 -5.01
N LEU A 134 -27.85 8.16 -5.79
CA LEU A 134 -26.42 8.40 -5.63
C LEU A 134 -26.13 9.06 -4.28
N GLU A 135 -26.89 10.09 -3.92
CA GLU A 135 -26.73 10.80 -2.64
C GLU A 135 -26.89 9.85 -1.44
N GLU A 136 -27.95 9.04 -1.44
CA GLU A 136 -28.21 8.05 -0.38
C GLU A 136 -27.12 6.96 -0.34
N PHE A 137 -26.63 6.52 -1.50
CA PHE A 137 -25.54 5.53 -1.57
C PHE A 137 -24.23 6.10 -1.02
N LEU A 138 -23.88 7.34 -1.37
CA LEU A 138 -22.68 8.01 -0.84
C LEU A 138 -22.79 8.21 0.67
N ALA A 139 -23.95 8.62 1.17
CA ALA A 139 -24.20 8.76 2.61
C ALA A 139 -24.14 7.41 3.35
N LEU A 140 -24.62 6.33 2.74
CA LEU A 140 -24.48 4.98 3.29
C LEU A 140 -23.01 4.54 3.32
N ALA A 141 -22.29 4.70 2.21
CA ALA A 141 -20.88 4.33 2.11
C ALA A 141 -20.01 5.07 3.15
N ALA A 142 -20.22 6.38 3.31
CA ALA A 142 -19.52 7.19 4.30
C ALA A 142 -19.76 6.71 5.75
N ARG A 143 -20.96 6.19 6.04
CA ARG A 143 -21.29 5.63 7.37
C ARG A 143 -20.71 4.23 7.58
N MET A 144 -20.70 3.40 6.54
CA MET A 144 -20.20 2.02 6.63
C MET A 144 -18.68 1.95 6.67
N PHE A 145 -18.01 2.90 6.03
CA PHE A 145 -16.56 2.99 5.96
C PHE A 145 -16.09 4.36 6.49
N PRO A 146 -16.24 4.62 7.80
CA PRO A 146 -15.73 5.86 8.38
C PRO A 146 -14.21 5.88 8.22
N ILE A 147 -13.69 6.89 7.53
CA ILE A 147 -12.24 7.08 7.45
C ILE A 147 -11.78 7.61 8.82
N GLU A 148 -11.01 6.81 9.55
CA GLU A 148 -10.27 7.33 10.69
C GLU A 148 -9.35 8.45 10.21
N GLN A 149 -9.47 9.64 10.82
CA GLN A 149 -8.54 10.72 10.59
C GLN A 149 -7.14 10.22 10.96
N PRO A 150 -6.09 10.52 10.16
CA PRO A 150 -4.75 10.15 10.54
C PRO A 150 -4.48 10.71 11.93
N ASP A 151 -4.02 9.83 12.81
CA ASP A 151 -3.62 10.14 14.18
C ASP A 151 -2.81 11.45 14.13
N ASN A 152 -3.43 12.55 14.58
CA ASN A 152 -2.75 13.82 14.79
C ASN A 152 -1.80 13.52 15.94
N GLY A 153 -0.63 12.98 15.61
CA GLY A 153 0.41 12.61 16.55
C GLY A 153 0.65 13.78 17.48
N GLY A 154 0.01 13.72 18.64
CA GLY A 154 0.19 14.65 19.73
C GLY A 154 1.64 14.50 20.15
N LEU A 155 2.46 15.44 19.72
CA LEU A 155 3.67 15.78 20.43
C LEU A 155 3.20 16.41 21.75
N VAL A 156 3.16 15.59 22.79
CA VAL A 156 3.33 16.03 24.18
C VAL A 156 4.71 15.55 24.61
#